data_AF-A0A060BRD1-F1
#
_entry.id   AF-A0A060BRD1-F1
#
_cell.length_a   1.000
_cell.length_b   1.000
_cell.length_c   1.000
_cell.angle_alpha   90.00
_cell.angle_beta   90.00
_cell.angle_gamma   90.00
#
_symmetry.space_group_name_H-M   'P 1'
#
loop_
_entity.id
_entity.type
_entity.pdbx_description
1 polymer ?
#
loop_
_entity_poly.entity_id
_entity_poly.type
_entity_poly.pdbx_seq_one_letter_code
_entity_poly.pdbx_strand_id
1 'polypeptide(L)'
;ADIDPTNKGLEMWSLGSKGIWGSQGKFISNPNHLSINMACWWDGDLSRELLDQTSISKYNPTNKTIEIIFEARGCRSNNGTKATPCLQADILGDWREEILFRTEDNHHLRLYVSTKNTPYRFHTFLEDRVYRINIASQNT
;
A
#
# COMPACT_ATOMS: atom_id res chain seq x y z
N ALA A 1 -8.59 -0.06 -4.06
CA ALA A 1 -8.26 -0.94 -2.91
C ALA A 1 -9.36 -0.81 -1.88
N ASP A 2 -9.58 -1.81 -1.02
CA ASP A 2 -10.45 -1.65 0.16
C ASP A 2 -9.73 -0.72 1.13
N ILE A 3 -10.17 0.54 1.23
CA ILE A 3 -9.58 1.56 2.12
C ILE A 3 -10.59 2.08 3.13
N ASP A 4 -11.88 1.79 2.93
CA ASP A 4 -12.97 2.24 3.78
C ASP A 4 -13.79 1.02 4.23
N PRO A 5 -13.60 0.52 5.46
CA PRO A 5 -14.30 -0.66 5.96
C PRO A 5 -15.81 -0.44 6.12
N THR A 6 -16.30 0.80 6.00
CA THR A 6 -17.73 1.12 6.03
C THR A 6 -18.42 0.88 4.69
N ASN A 7 -17.65 0.64 3.62
CA ASN A 7 -18.15 0.35 2.30
C ASN A 7 -17.68 -1.03 1.83
N LYS A 8 -18.62 -1.89 1.45
CA LYS A 8 -18.28 -3.26 1.06
C LYS A 8 -17.63 -3.28 -0.33
N GLY A 9 -16.41 -3.82 -0.39
CA GLY A 9 -15.70 -4.10 -1.64
C GLY A 9 -14.49 -3.21 -1.80
N LEU A 10 -14.04 -3.04 -3.04
CA LEU A 10 -12.87 -2.22 -3.34
C LEU A 10 -13.31 -0.81 -3.74
N GLU A 11 -12.73 0.20 -3.12
CA GLU A 11 -12.79 1.56 -3.62
C GLU A 11 -11.88 1.74 -4.84
N MET A 12 -12.26 2.70 -5.67
CA MET A 12 -11.59 3.05 -6.91
C MET A 12 -11.42 4.57 -7.01
N TRP A 13 -10.27 5.01 -7.48
CA TRP A 13 -9.97 6.41 -7.73
C TRP A 13 -8.89 6.55 -8.79
N SER A 14 -8.82 7.72 -9.41
CA SER A 14 -7.79 8.11 -10.38
C SER A 14 -7.67 9.63 -10.42
N LEU A 15 -6.68 10.16 -11.14
CA LEU A 15 -6.56 11.60 -11.36
C LEU A 15 -7.82 12.20 -12.02
N GLY A 16 -8.51 11.42 -12.85
CA GLY A 16 -9.73 11.85 -13.55
C GLY A 16 -11.02 11.64 -12.77
N SER A 17 -11.03 10.77 -11.76
CA SER A 17 -12.26 10.43 -11.02
C SER A 17 -12.72 11.53 -10.06
N LYS A 18 -11.86 12.49 -9.74
CA LYS A 18 -12.12 13.60 -8.79
C LYS A 18 -12.62 13.10 -7.42
N GLY A 19 -12.07 11.98 -6.96
CA GLY A 19 -12.38 11.40 -5.66
C GLY A 19 -12.46 9.88 -5.67
N ILE A 20 -12.86 9.36 -4.52
CA ILE A 20 -13.02 7.94 -4.20
C ILE A 20 -14.44 7.52 -4.51
N TRP A 21 -14.55 6.42 -5.26
CA TRP A 21 -15.81 5.80 -5.64
C TRP A 21 -15.84 4.37 -5.12
N GLY A 22 -16.97 3.95 -4.57
CA GLY A 22 -17.19 2.56 -4.20
C GLY A 22 -17.37 1.68 -5.44
N SER A 23 -17.18 0.38 -5.26
CA SER A 23 -17.35 -0.65 -6.31
C SER A 23 -18.69 -0.59 -7.07
N GLN A 24 -19.74 -0.05 -6.45
CA GLN A 24 -21.07 0.12 -7.04
C GLN A 24 -21.29 1.50 -7.71
N GLY A 25 -20.25 2.32 -7.87
CA GLY A 25 -20.33 3.65 -8.47
C GLY A 25 -20.85 4.75 -7.54
N LYS A 26 -20.88 4.51 -6.23
CA LYS A 26 -21.25 5.51 -5.22
C LYS A 26 -20.04 6.40 -4.91
N PHE A 27 -20.20 7.73 -5.00
CA PHE A 27 -19.18 8.67 -4.53
C PHE A 27 -19.04 8.62 -3.01
N ILE A 28 -17.81 8.55 -2.50
CA ILE A 28 -17.50 8.44 -1.06
C ILE A 28 -16.95 9.77 -0.52
N SER A 29 -15.82 10.21 -1.09
CA SER A 29 -15.13 11.42 -0.66
C SER A 29 -14.07 11.85 -1.67
N ASN A 30 -13.48 13.03 -1.49
CA ASN A 30 -12.37 13.52 -2.32
C ASN A 30 -11.29 14.12 -1.40
N PRO A 31 -10.51 13.28 -0.69
CA PRO A 31 -9.48 13.76 0.22
C PRO A 31 -8.28 14.34 -0.55
N ASN A 32 -7.62 15.33 0.04
CA ASN A 32 -6.33 15.79 -0.45
C ASN A 32 -5.25 14.70 -0.23
N HIS A 33 -4.23 14.70 -1.08
CA HIS A 33 -3.05 13.80 -0.97
C HIS A 33 -3.35 12.30 -1.05
N LEU A 34 -4.46 11.91 -1.69
CA LEU A 34 -4.73 10.52 -2.01
C LEU A 34 -3.71 9.98 -3.02
N SER A 35 -2.89 9.01 -2.60
CA SER A 35 -1.90 8.42 -3.50
C SER A 35 -2.57 7.59 -4.60
N ILE A 36 -1.99 7.65 -5.80
CA ILE A 36 -2.37 6.86 -6.98
C ILE A 36 -1.12 6.12 -7.47
N ASN A 37 -0.59 5.27 -6.60
CA ASN A 37 0.60 4.46 -6.89
C ASN A 37 0.33 3.00 -6.50
N MET A 38 0.83 2.54 -5.36
CA MET A 38 0.67 1.17 -4.89
C MET A 38 -0.27 1.09 -3.68
N ALA A 39 -0.93 -0.05 -3.53
CA ALA A 39 -1.66 -0.39 -2.31
C ALA A 39 -0.91 -1.52 -1.60
N CYS A 40 -0.82 -1.44 -0.28
CA CYS A 40 -0.11 -2.42 0.53
C CYS A 40 -0.91 -2.78 1.79
N TRP A 41 -0.76 -4.00 2.28
CA TRP A 41 -1.19 -4.36 3.63
C TRP A 41 -0.06 -4.14 4.62
N TRP A 42 -0.15 -3.09 5.42
CA TRP A 42 0.91 -2.70 6.34
C TRP A 42 0.51 -2.80 7.80
N ASP A 43 -0.69 -2.35 8.17
CA ASP A 43 -1.11 -2.42 9.57
C ASP A 43 -1.89 -3.69 9.93
N GLY A 44 -2.62 -3.66 11.04
CA GLY A 44 -3.23 -4.86 11.62
C GLY A 44 -4.66 -5.15 11.17
N ASP A 45 -5.32 -4.21 10.46
CA ASP A 45 -6.68 -4.40 9.98
C ASP A 45 -6.71 -4.97 8.55
N LEU A 46 -7.91 -5.16 8.00
CA LEU A 46 -8.10 -5.79 6.68
C LEU A 46 -8.12 -4.79 5.53
N SER A 47 -8.18 -3.49 5.83
CA SER A 47 -8.09 -2.44 4.84
C SER A 47 -6.64 -2.34 4.35
N ARG A 48 -6.48 -1.80 3.15
CA ARG A 48 -5.17 -1.56 2.55
C ARG A 48 -4.75 -0.13 2.79
N GLU A 49 -3.46 0.02 3.05
CA GLU A 49 -2.76 1.28 3.03
C GLU A 49 -2.27 1.61 1.62
N LEU A 50 -1.79 2.84 1.45
CA LEU A 50 -1.31 3.39 0.18
C LEU A 50 0.17 3.68 0.27
N LEU A 51 0.94 3.03 -0.59
CA LEU A 51 2.38 3.17 -0.72
C LEU A 51 2.70 4.16 -1.84
N ASP A 52 3.46 5.21 -1.50
CA ASP A 52 3.97 6.17 -2.46
C ASP A 52 5.31 6.74 -2.02
N GLN A 53 6.22 6.90 -2.98
CA GLN A 53 7.60 7.31 -2.73
C GLN A 53 8.27 6.39 -1.69
N THR A 54 8.49 6.89 -0.48
CA THR A 54 9.09 6.17 0.65
C THR A 54 8.16 6.19 1.87
N SER A 55 6.87 6.44 1.66
CA SER A 55 5.87 6.60 2.72
C SER A 55 4.69 5.67 2.51
N ILE A 56 4.10 5.24 3.63
CA ILE A 56 2.84 4.51 3.66
C ILE A 56 1.83 5.41 4.35
N SER A 57 0.68 5.57 3.71
CA SER A 57 -0.42 6.39 4.20
C SER A 57 -1.70 5.58 4.32
N LYS A 58 -2.56 5.96 5.26
CA LYS A 58 -3.84 5.31 5.53
C LYS A 58 -4.98 6.30 5.37
N TYR A 59 -6.07 5.82 4.78
CA TYR A 59 -7.31 6.60 4.70
C TYR A 59 -8.07 6.51 6.02
N ASN A 60 -8.45 7.67 6.54
CA ASN A 60 -9.29 7.79 7.71
C ASN A 60 -10.74 8.04 7.24
N PRO A 61 -11.64 7.04 7.28
CA PRO A 61 -13.01 7.18 6.78
C PRO A 61 -13.87 8.14 7.62
N THR A 62 -13.57 8.28 8.92
CA THR A 62 -14.30 9.18 9.82
C THR A 62 -14.06 10.64 9.44
N ASN A 63 -12.79 11.02 9.26
CA ASN A 63 -12.40 12.40 8.95
C ASN A 63 -12.28 12.67 7.45
N LYS A 64 -12.35 11.62 6.62
CA LYS A 64 -12.12 11.68 5.16
C LYS A 64 -10.78 12.33 4.82
N THR A 65 -9.72 11.89 5.50
CA THR A 65 -8.35 12.40 5.35
C THR A 65 -7.37 11.27 5.09
N ILE A 66 -6.17 11.61 4.64
CA ILE A 66 -5.06 10.68 4.44
C ILE A 66 -3.97 11.02 5.46
N GLU A 67 -3.51 10.02 6.20
CA GLU A 67 -2.52 10.17 7.25
C GLU A 67 -1.29 9.31 6.94
N ILE A 68 -0.08 9.85 7.03
CA ILE A 68 1.15 9.07 6.89
C ILE A 68 1.38 8.28 8.18
N ILE A 69 1.45 6.96 8.07
CA ILE A 69 1.64 6.06 9.22
C ILE A 69 3.06 5.49 9.29
N PHE A 70 3.82 5.58 8.19
CA PHE A 70 5.21 5.14 8.12
C PHE A 70 5.98 5.91 7.05
N GLU A 71 7.26 6.19 7.33
CA GLU A 71 8.19 6.86 6.42
C GLU A 71 9.58 6.19 6.52
N ALA A 72 10.07 5.67 5.40
CA ALA A 72 11.40 5.07 5.29
C ALA A 72 12.48 6.15 5.14
N ARG A 73 12.90 6.73 6.27
CA ARG A 73 13.94 7.78 6.28
C ARG A 73 15.31 7.26 5.83
N GLY A 74 16.03 8.08 5.06
CA GLY A 74 17.32 7.72 4.48
C GLY A 74 17.24 6.70 3.34
N CYS A 75 16.05 6.50 2.78
CA CYS A 75 15.79 5.68 1.61
C CYS A 75 15.27 6.54 0.45
N ARG A 76 15.32 5.99 -0.77
CA ARG A 76 14.69 6.60 -1.94
C ARG A 76 13.87 5.59 -2.72
N SER A 77 12.86 6.12 -3.40
CA SER A 77 12.11 5.40 -4.42
C SER A 77 12.88 5.33 -5.74
N ASN A 78 12.37 4.51 -6.65
CA ASN A 78 12.91 4.26 -7.98
C ASN A 78 12.05 4.88 -9.07
N ASN A 79 12.59 4.91 -10.30
CA ASN A 79 11.85 5.21 -11.53
C ASN A 79 11.25 6.63 -11.60
N GLY A 80 11.93 7.61 -11.00
CA GLY A 80 11.58 9.03 -11.09
C GLY A 80 10.20 9.32 -10.50
N THR A 81 9.30 9.92 -11.30
CA THR A 81 7.94 10.26 -10.87
C THR A 81 7.04 9.04 -10.64
N LYS A 82 7.42 7.84 -11.13
CA LYS A 82 6.72 6.60 -10.78
C LYS A 82 6.92 6.20 -9.33
N ALA A 83 8.04 6.63 -8.73
CA ALA A 83 8.28 6.57 -7.30
C ALA A 83 8.01 5.19 -6.66
N THR A 84 8.44 4.11 -7.31
CA THR A 84 8.18 2.73 -6.87
C THR A 84 9.22 2.26 -5.84
N PRO A 85 8.89 1.30 -4.96
CA PRO A 85 9.90 0.59 -4.15
C PRO A 85 10.83 -0.25 -5.02
N CYS A 86 11.84 -0.89 -4.42
CA CYS A 86 12.59 -1.97 -5.06
C CYS A 86 11.72 -3.23 -5.19
N LEU A 87 10.94 -3.53 -4.15
CA LEU A 87 9.98 -4.63 -4.08
C LEU A 87 8.92 -4.31 -3.01
N GLN A 88 7.67 -4.68 -3.24
CA GLN A 88 6.64 -4.80 -2.20
C GLN A 88 6.08 -6.21 -2.30
N ALA A 89 6.23 -7.00 -1.24
CA ALA A 89 5.73 -8.38 -1.20
C ALA A 89 5.68 -8.92 0.24
N ASP A 90 4.71 -9.78 0.55
CA ASP A 90 4.78 -10.74 1.68
C ASP A 90 5.89 -11.74 1.34
N ILE A 91 7.06 -11.59 1.96
CA ILE A 91 8.22 -12.47 1.76
C ILE A 91 8.75 -13.05 3.06
N LEU A 92 8.38 -12.48 4.21
CA LEU A 92 8.76 -12.91 5.54
C LEU A 92 7.59 -12.72 6.53
N GLY A 93 7.61 -13.46 7.64
CA GLY A 93 6.68 -13.20 8.74
C GLY A 93 5.27 -13.72 8.46
N ASP A 94 4.28 -12.85 8.62
CA ASP A 94 2.87 -13.18 8.37
C ASP A 94 2.40 -12.63 7.01
N TRP A 95 1.09 -12.41 6.86
CA TRP A 95 0.46 -12.07 5.58
C TRP A 95 0.67 -10.62 5.11
N ARG A 96 1.21 -9.76 5.97
CA ARG A 96 1.44 -8.35 5.63
C ARG A 96 2.65 -8.21 4.73
N GLU A 97 2.68 -7.12 3.98
CA GLU A 97 3.65 -6.96 2.91
C GLU A 97 4.88 -6.21 3.42
N GLU A 98 6.06 -6.80 3.20
CA GLU A 98 7.32 -6.09 3.37
C GLU A 98 7.56 -5.13 2.21
N ILE A 99 8.30 -4.07 2.51
CA ILE A 99 8.72 -3.08 1.51
C ILE A 99 10.23 -2.95 1.52
N LEU A 100 10.82 -3.18 0.34
CA LEU A 100 12.25 -3.05 0.11
C LEU A 100 12.54 -1.72 -0.57
N PHE A 101 13.41 -0.91 0.03
CA PHE A 101 13.91 0.32 -0.55
C PHE A 101 15.43 0.32 -0.65
N ARG A 102 15.97 1.12 -1.58
CA ARG A 102 17.39 1.46 -1.60
C ARG A 102 17.68 2.63 -0.67
N THR A 103 18.86 2.65 -0.06
CA THR A 103 19.38 3.84 0.61
C THR A 103 19.63 4.97 -0.40
N GLU A 104 19.68 6.21 0.07
CA GLU A 104 19.87 7.37 -0.82
C GLU A 104 21.15 7.29 -1.66
N ASP A 105 22.19 6.70 -1.06
CA ASP A 105 23.52 6.47 -1.63
C ASP A 105 23.64 5.19 -2.48
N ASN A 106 22.57 4.39 -2.58
CA ASN A 106 22.53 3.10 -3.29
C ASN A 106 23.47 2.01 -2.75
N HIS A 107 24.06 2.17 -1.56
CA HIS A 107 24.96 1.15 -1.02
C HIS A 107 24.26 -0.04 -0.37
N HIS A 108 23.01 0.15 0.08
CA HIS A 108 22.28 -0.88 0.81
C HIS A 108 20.82 -0.95 0.37
N LEU A 109 20.22 -2.11 0.60
CA LEU A 109 18.77 -2.29 0.58
C LEU A 109 18.27 -2.40 2.02
N ARG A 110 17.15 -1.76 2.32
CA ARG A 110 16.47 -1.84 3.62
C ARG A 110 15.10 -2.47 3.42
N LEU A 111 14.93 -3.62 4.05
CA LEU A 111 13.66 -4.33 4.13
C LEU A 111 12.92 -3.85 5.37
N TYR A 112 11.71 -3.33 5.18
CA TYR A 112 10.85 -2.89 6.25
C TYR A 112 9.73 -3.90 6.45
N VAL A 113 9.54 -4.31 7.71
CA VAL A 113 8.54 -5.28 8.16
C VAL A 113 7.59 -4.57 9.12
N SER A 114 6.29 -4.88 9.05
CA SER A 114 5.33 -4.31 9.98
C SER A 114 5.49 -4.86 11.39
N THR A 115 5.45 -3.95 12.37
CA THR A 115 5.48 -4.28 13.81
C THR A 115 4.10 -4.16 14.47
N LYS A 116 3.06 -3.88 13.68
CA LYS A 116 1.69 -3.77 14.20
C LYS A 116 1.17 -5.15 14.60
N ASN A 117 0.32 -5.23 15.60
CA ASN A 117 -0.34 -6.50 15.93
C ASN A 117 -1.58 -6.67 15.05
N THR A 118 -1.85 -7.90 14.62
CA THR A 118 -3.06 -8.24 13.89
C THR A 118 -3.74 -9.45 14.55
N PRO A 119 -5.07 -9.45 14.71
CA PRO A 119 -5.81 -10.63 15.14
C PRO A 119 -6.07 -11.62 13.99
N TYR A 120 -5.74 -11.25 12.75
CA TYR A 120 -6.02 -12.03 11.55
C TYR A 120 -4.85 -12.92 11.18
N ARG A 121 -5.16 -14.12 10.71
CA ARG A 121 -4.18 -15.07 10.20
C ARG A 121 -4.61 -15.53 8.82
N PHE A 122 -3.75 -15.30 7.83
CA PHE A 122 -3.87 -15.86 6.49
C PHE A 122 -2.68 -16.76 6.21
N HIS A 123 -2.81 -17.60 5.18
CA HIS A 123 -1.63 -18.17 4.53
C HIS A 123 -0.80 -17.03 3.92
N THR A 124 0.51 -17.23 3.81
CA THR A 124 1.35 -16.29 3.05
C THR A 124 0.76 -16.10 1.66
N PHE A 125 0.71 -14.87 1.19
CA PHE A 125 0.18 -14.54 -0.13
C PHE A 125 1.08 -15.05 -1.25
N LEU A 126 2.31 -15.50 -0.96
CA LEU A 126 3.11 -16.24 -1.94
C LEU A 126 2.51 -17.61 -2.31
N GLU A 127 1.61 -18.16 -1.50
CA GLU A 127 0.82 -19.34 -1.85
C GLU A 127 -0.44 -19.00 -2.68
N ASP A 128 -0.85 -17.73 -2.71
CA ASP A 128 -1.91 -17.27 -3.61
C ASP A 128 -1.36 -17.11 -5.04
N ARG A 129 -2.01 -17.78 -5.99
CA ARG A 129 -1.53 -17.83 -7.38
C ARG A 129 -1.51 -16.46 -8.04
N VAL A 130 -2.53 -15.63 -7.80
CA VAL A 130 -2.66 -14.33 -8.46
C VAL A 130 -1.62 -13.38 -7.88
N TYR A 131 -1.50 -13.32 -6.55
CA TYR A 131 -0.51 -12.53 -5.87
C TYR A 131 0.92 -12.93 -6.26
N ARG A 132 1.23 -14.23 -6.22
CA ARG A 132 2.57 -14.74 -6.55
C ARG A 132 3.00 -14.42 -7.98
N ILE A 133 2.07 -14.43 -8.94
CA ILE A 133 2.32 -14.01 -10.33
C ILE A 133 2.55 -12.49 -10.38
N ASN A 134 1.74 -11.70 -9.68
CA ASN A 134 1.90 -10.24 -9.64
C ASN A 134 3.28 -9.83 -9.11
N ILE A 135 3.80 -10.51 -8.07
CA ILE A 135 5.15 -10.27 -7.56
C ILE A 135 6.20 -10.58 -8.64
N ALA A 136 6.03 -11.67 -9.40
CA ALA A 136 6.96 -12.02 -10.47
C ALA A 136 6.98 -11.00 -11.62
N SER A 137 5.88 -10.28 -11.84
CA SER A 137 5.76 -9.25 -12.88
C SER A 137 5.94 -7.81 -12.37
N GLN A 138 6.14 -7.58 -11.07
CA GLN A 138 6.16 -6.24 -10.47
C GLN A 138 7.27 -5.33 -11.07
N ASN A 139 8.35 -5.91 -11.58
CA ASN A 139 9.47 -5.19 -12.19
C ASN A 139 9.31 -4.92 -13.71
N THR A 140 8.15 -5.20 -14.29
CA THR A 140 7.86 -4.97 -15.72
C THR A 140 7.35 -3.55 -15.94
#